data_AF-A0A4S8I9E4-F1
#
_entry.id   AF-A0A4S8I9E4-F1
#
_cell.length_a   1.000
_cell.length_b   1.000
_cell.length_c   1.000
_cell.angle_alpha   90.00
_cell.angle_beta   90.00
_cell.angle_gamma   90.00
#
_symmetry.space_group_name_H-M   'P 1'
#
loop_
_entity.id
_entity.type
_entity.pdbx_description
1 polymer ?
#
loop_
_entity_poly.entity_id
_entity_poly.type
_entity_poly.pdbx_seq_one_letter_code
_entity_poly.pdbx_strand_id
1 'polypeptide(L)'
;MKFDRVEFLWSSEEINRWAHKVLVSCNGYSSKEYTSADNKVQSDELTATQNLYPCMQCADIFFLKADICQLGMDQRKVNVLAREYCDDIKRKKENKPNILLHHMLPRLQEGQEKMSQSDPSSSMLMEDEEADANVKIKKAYCPPKIVEGNPCLEYIKYIVFPWFGYFEVVRQVKNGGTKMYNNMEELILDYESGALHPADLKPALSKALNVILQVGLSMYSYDLEPELVLYCFHLLSLNFPENTCKHAVRRGRKSSCGNR
;
A
#
# COMPACT_ATOMS: atom_id res chain seq x y z
N MET A 1 9.55 -4.61 -16.91
CA MET A 1 8.42 -5.01 -16.04
C MET A 1 7.50 -5.94 -16.84
N LYS A 2 6.84 -6.93 -16.21
CA LYS A 2 5.89 -7.83 -16.88
C LYS A 2 4.47 -7.40 -16.52
N PHE A 3 3.76 -6.77 -17.47
CA PHE A 3 2.39 -6.29 -17.28
C PHE A 3 1.32 -7.29 -17.74
N ASP A 4 1.73 -8.43 -18.29
CA ASP A 4 0.87 -9.45 -18.91
C ASP A 4 -0.23 -10.04 -17.99
N ARG A 5 -0.23 -9.69 -16.69
CA ARG A 5 -1.16 -10.18 -15.67
C ARG A 5 -1.77 -9.07 -14.82
N VAL A 6 -1.65 -7.81 -15.23
CA VAL A 6 -2.27 -6.65 -14.58
C VAL A 6 -3.41 -6.16 -15.45
N GLU A 7 -4.57 -5.94 -14.85
CA GLU A 7 -5.76 -5.41 -15.52
C GLU A 7 -6.20 -4.13 -14.81
N PHE A 8 -6.43 -3.08 -15.57
CA PHE A 8 -6.94 -1.81 -15.07
C PHE A 8 -8.44 -1.76 -15.33
N LEU A 9 -9.22 -1.58 -14.27
CA LEU A 9 -10.69 -1.54 -14.33
C LEU A 9 -11.18 -0.21 -13.76
N TRP A 10 -12.02 0.47 -14.52
CA TRP A 10 -12.66 1.71 -14.09
C TRP A 10 -13.94 1.39 -13.31
N SER A 11 -14.02 1.82 -12.06
CA SER A 11 -15.20 1.57 -11.21
C SER A 11 -16.48 2.08 -11.86
N SER A 12 -16.46 3.22 -12.55
CA SER A 12 -17.63 3.77 -13.25
C SER A 12 -18.16 2.82 -14.32
N GLU A 13 -17.29 2.19 -15.10
CA GLU A 13 -17.67 1.26 -16.17
C GLU A 13 -18.24 -0.04 -15.60
N GLU A 14 -17.58 -0.62 -14.59
CA GLU A 14 -18.03 -1.86 -13.96
C GLU A 14 -19.34 -1.66 -13.18
N ILE A 15 -19.47 -0.57 -12.42
CA ILE A 15 -20.70 -0.26 -11.69
C ILE A 15 -21.87 -0.05 -12.66
N ASN A 16 -21.68 0.69 -13.75
CA ASN A 16 -22.73 0.90 -14.75
C ASN A 16 -23.14 -0.42 -15.44
N ARG A 17 -22.19 -1.33 -15.67
CA ARG A 17 -22.46 -2.67 -16.22
C ARG A 17 -23.29 -3.53 -15.26
N TRP A 18 -23.13 -3.36 -13.94
CA TRP A 18 -23.74 -4.22 -12.91
C TRP A 18 -24.68 -3.51 -11.94
N ALA A 19 -25.19 -2.32 -12.29
CA ALA A 19 -25.88 -1.40 -11.36
C ALA A 19 -26.98 -2.07 -10.52
N HIS A 20 -27.80 -2.93 -11.13
CA HIS A 20 -28.86 -3.66 -10.43
C HIS A 20 -28.34 -4.62 -9.34
N LYS A 21 -27.18 -5.26 -9.55
CA LYS A 21 -26.60 -6.21 -8.59
C LYS A 21 -25.88 -5.48 -7.45
N VAL A 22 -25.25 -4.33 -7.74
CA VAL A 22 -24.62 -3.48 -6.73
C VAL A 22 -25.69 -3.04 -5.73
N LEU A 23 -26.82 -2.52 -6.22
CA LEU A 23 -27.91 -2.05 -5.36
C LEU A 23 -28.49 -3.17 -4.47
N VAL A 24 -28.66 -4.38 -5.01
CA VAL A 24 -29.15 -5.55 -4.25
C VAL A 24 -28.16 -5.97 -3.18
N SER A 25 -26.86 -5.89 -3.46
CA SER A 25 -25.81 -6.22 -2.50
C SER A 25 -25.78 -5.21 -1.35
N CYS A 26 -26.01 -3.92 -1.63
CA CYS A 26 -26.11 -2.87 -0.62
C CYS A 26 -27.35 -3.00 0.29
N ASN A 27 -28.43 -3.63 -0.17
CA ASN A 27 -29.61 -3.89 0.67
C ASN A 27 -29.39 -5.04 1.67
N GLY A 28 -28.29 -5.78 1.54
CA GLY A 28 -27.99 -6.96 2.36
C GLY A 28 -27.45 -6.66 3.75
N TYR A 29 -27.01 -5.42 4.05
CA TYR A 29 -26.45 -5.09 5.36
C TYR A 29 -27.24 -4.00 6.08
N SER A 30 -27.12 -4.00 7.41
CA SER A 30 -27.80 -3.08 8.31
C SER A 30 -27.02 -1.77 8.49
N SER A 31 -27.73 -0.67 8.78
CA SER A 31 -27.11 0.63 9.04
C SER A 31 -26.01 0.63 10.11
N LYS A 32 -26.02 -0.32 11.06
CA LYS A 32 -25.05 -0.40 12.16
C LYS A 32 -23.70 -1.01 11.75
N GLU A 33 -23.69 -1.84 10.72
CA GLU A 33 -22.46 -2.43 10.17
C GLU A 33 -21.69 -1.42 9.31
N TYR A 34 -22.38 -0.44 8.73
CA TYR A 34 -21.77 0.62 7.91
C TYR A 34 -21.04 1.68 8.74
N THR A 35 -21.68 2.16 9.81
CA THR A 35 -21.12 3.21 10.68
C THR A 35 -19.88 2.75 11.46
N SER A 36 -19.75 1.44 11.67
CA SER A 36 -18.60 0.85 12.35
C SER A 36 -17.43 0.58 11.39
N ALA A 37 -17.70 0.36 10.10
CA ALA A 37 -16.70 0.06 9.07
C ALA A 37 -15.97 1.28 8.52
N ASP A 38 -16.60 2.46 8.49
CA ASP A 38 -15.93 3.69 8.08
C ASP A 38 -14.98 4.20 9.18
N ASN A 39 -13.82 4.71 8.76
CA ASN A 39 -12.81 5.29 9.64
C ASN A 39 -12.84 6.83 9.63
N LYS A 40 -13.79 7.44 8.89
CA LYS A 40 -14.02 8.88 8.93
C LYS A 40 -14.93 9.26 10.10
N VAL A 41 -14.66 10.48 10.58
CA VAL A 41 -15.25 11.18 11.72
C VAL A 41 -16.71 10.80 11.96
N GLN A 42 -17.01 10.39 13.20
CA GLN A 42 -18.37 10.36 13.73
C GLN A 42 -18.93 11.79 13.71
N SER A 43 -19.51 12.22 12.59
CA SER A 43 -20.43 13.35 12.57
C SER A 43 -21.82 12.84 12.90
N ASP A 44 -22.55 13.58 13.74
CA ASP A 44 -23.91 13.22 14.16
C ASP A 44 -24.90 13.11 12.97
N GLU A 45 -24.53 13.64 11.80
CA GLU A 45 -25.23 13.43 10.53
C GLU A 45 -24.32 12.72 9.53
N LEU A 46 -24.54 11.42 9.34
CA LEU A 46 -23.94 10.66 8.25
C LEU A 46 -24.76 10.86 6.98
N THR A 47 -24.12 11.27 5.90
CA THR A 47 -24.78 11.38 4.60
C THR A 47 -25.12 9.98 4.07
N ALA A 48 -26.22 9.83 3.32
CA ALA A 48 -26.56 8.55 2.68
C ALA A 48 -25.40 7.96 1.86
N THR A 49 -24.61 8.83 1.22
CA THR A 49 -23.39 8.47 0.48
C THR A 49 -22.31 7.82 1.35
N GLN A 50 -22.12 8.27 2.59
CA GLN A 50 -21.12 7.70 3.51
C GLN A 50 -21.50 6.28 3.95
N ASN A 51 -22.81 5.98 4.05
CA ASN A 51 -23.27 4.63 4.31
C ASN A 51 -23.13 3.71 3.09
N LEU A 52 -23.36 4.24 1.89
CA LEU A 52 -23.30 3.45 0.65
C LEU A 52 -21.87 3.09 0.24
N TYR A 53 -20.88 3.92 0.58
CA TYR A 53 -19.50 3.71 0.14
C TYR A 53 -18.89 2.38 0.64
N PRO A 54 -18.97 2.03 1.94
CA PRO A 54 -18.55 0.70 2.42
C PRO A 54 -19.30 -0.45 1.75
N CYS A 55 -20.59 -0.29 1.43
CA CYS A 55 -21.36 -1.33 0.73
C CYS A 55 -20.79 -1.60 -0.66
N MET A 56 -20.53 -0.53 -1.41
CA MET A 56 -20.01 -0.62 -2.77
C MET A 56 -18.62 -1.25 -2.76
N GLN A 57 -17.74 -0.80 -1.87
CA GLN A 57 -16.39 -1.36 -1.72
C GLN A 57 -16.42 -2.85 -1.32
N CYS A 58 -17.37 -3.24 -0.47
CA CYS A 58 -17.57 -4.65 -0.14
C CYS A 58 -18.08 -5.45 -1.35
N ALA A 59 -19.01 -4.87 -2.11
CA ALA A 59 -19.56 -5.51 -3.29
C ALA A 59 -18.49 -5.73 -4.39
N ASP A 60 -17.56 -4.79 -4.55
CA ASP A 60 -16.46 -4.87 -5.53
C ASP A 60 -15.64 -6.17 -5.36
N ILE A 61 -15.39 -6.59 -4.11
CA ILE A 61 -14.67 -7.84 -3.81
C ILE A 61 -15.36 -9.05 -4.48
N PHE A 62 -16.68 -9.07 -4.49
CA PHE A 62 -17.46 -10.15 -5.09
C PHE A 62 -17.65 -10.00 -6.59
N PHE A 63 -17.78 -8.78 -7.11
CA PHE A 63 -17.91 -8.52 -8.54
C PHE A 63 -16.63 -8.83 -9.30
N LEU A 64 -15.50 -8.38 -8.75
CA LEU A 64 -14.17 -8.67 -9.29
C LEU A 64 -13.75 -10.13 -9.07
N LYS A 65 -14.52 -10.89 -8.27
CA LYS A 65 -14.23 -12.28 -7.89
C LYS A 65 -12.82 -12.43 -7.33
N ALA A 66 -12.42 -11.48 -6.48
CA ALA A 66 -11.09 -11.44 -5.93
C ALA A 66 -10.86 -12.63 -4.97
N ASP A 67 -9.82 -13.42 -5.23
CA ASP A 67 -9.36 -14.45 -4.29
C ASP A 67 -8.59 -13.84 -3.11
N ILE A 68 -7.91 -12.71 -3.36
CA ILE A 68 -7.09 -11.98 -2.38
C ILE A 68 -7.44 -10.48 -2.47
N CYS A 69 -7.87 -9.90 -1.35
CA CYS A 69 -8.05 -8.46 -1.19
C CYS A 69 -6.77 -7.86 -0.61
N GLN A 70 -5.97 -7.22 -1.45
CA GLN A 70 -4.73 -6.56 -1.04
C GLN A 70 -4.97 -5.06 -0.92
N LEU A 71 -5.06 -4.56 0.33
CA LEU A 71 -5.41 -3.16 0.63
C LEU A 71 -4.65 -2.67 1.88
N GLY A 72 -4.70 -1.37 2.17
CA GLY A 72 -4.06 -0.79 3.35
C GLY A 72 -4.71 -1.26 4.66
N MET A 73 -3.96 -1.21 5.77
CA MET A 73 -4.47 -1.56 7.10
C MET A 73 -5.68 -0.72 7.53
N ASP A 74 -5.83 0.49 7.00
CA ASP A 74 -6.99 1.35 7.20
C ASP A 74 -8.28 0.79 6.59
N GLN A 75 -8.18 -0.11 5.60
CA GLN A 75 -9.34 -0.75 4.95
C GLN A 75 -9.73 -2.08 5.61
N ARG A 76 -9.14 -2.42 6.77
CA ARG A 76 -9.38 -3.69 7.47
C ARG A 76 -10.86 -3.95 7.74
N LYS A 77 -11.59 -2.94 8.22
CA LYS A 77 -12.97 -3.13 8.69
C LYS A 77 -13.93 -3.51 7.55
N VAL A 78 -13.83 -2.82 6.41
CA VAL A 78 -14.63 -3.13 5.21
C VAL A 78 -14.33 -4.53 4.68
N ASN A 79 -13.05 -4.94 4.70
CA ASN A 79 -12.67 -6.29 4.29
C ASN A 79 -13.20 -7.38 5.27
N VAL A 80 -13.22 -7.10 6.57
CA VAL A 80 -13.81 -8.01 7.57
C VAL A 80 -15.32 -8.12 7.35
N LEU A 81 -15.99 -7.00 7.11
CA LEU A 81 -17.42 -6.95 6.79
C LEU A 81 -17.76 -7.84 5.58
N ALA A 82 -16.91 -7.84 4.54
CA ALA A 82 -17.08 -8.72 3.39
C ALA A 82 -17.02 -10.21 3.75
N ARG A 83 -16.20 -10.58 4.73
CA ARG A 83 -16.13 -11.97 5.20
C ARG A 83 -17.32 -12.36 6.05
N GLU A 84 -17.81 -11.46 6.89
CA GLU A 84 -19.02 -11.65 7.70
C GLU A 84 -20.24 -11.84 6.78
N TYR A 85 -20.36 -11.03 5.73
CA TYR A 85 -21.40 -11.23 4.73
C TYR A 85 -21.34 -12.60 4.04
N CYS A 86 -20.14 -13.13 3.78
CA CYS A 86 -19.99 -14.48 3.24
C CYS A 86 -20.51 -15.56 4.19
N ASP A 87 -20.42 -15.34 5.51
CA ASP A 87 -20.98 -16.23 6.52
C ASP A 87 -22.52 -16.20 6.48
N ASP A 88 -23.12 -15.02 6.37
CA ASP A 88 -24.58 -14.85 6.34
C ASP A 88 -25.21 -15.51 5.11
N ILE A 89 -24.60 -15.38 3.94
CA ILE A 89 -25.06 -16.03 2.71
C ILE A 89 -24.62 -17.50 2.59
N LYS A 90 -24.03 -18.07 3.65
CA LYS A 90 -23.54 -19.47 3.75
C LYS A 90 -22.63 -19.88 2.59
N ARG A 91 -21.76 -18.97 2.14
CA ARG A 91 -20.82 -19.25 1.06
C ARG A 91 -19.77 -20.25 1.55
N LYS A 92 -19.36 -21.18 0.68
CA LYS A 92 -18.29 -22.14 1.00
C LYS A 92 -17.03 -21.40 1.42
N LYS A 93 -16.33 -21.92 2.44
CA LYS A 93 -15.10 -21.33 3.00
C LYS A 93 -14.01 -21.08 1.94
N GLU A 94 -13.94 -21.93 0.93
CA GLU A 94 -13.02 -21.84 -0.21
C GLU A 94 -13.28 -20.63 -1.12
N ASN A 95 -14.51 -20.09 -1.10
CA ASN A 95 -14.90 -18.96 -1.93
C ASN A 95 -14.90 -17.64 -1.15
N LYS A 96 -14.29 -17.62 0.05
CA LYS A 96 -14.13 -16.40 0.84
C LYS A 96 -12.82 -15.72 0.47
N PRO A 97 -12.83 -14.40 0.26
CA PRO A 97 -11.62 -13.66 -0.10
C PRO A 97 -10.61 -13.69 1.06
N ASN A 98 -9.34 -13.93 0.74
CA ASN A 98 -8.24 -13.78 1.70
C ASN A 98 -7.89 -12.30 1.83
N ILE A 99 -7.79 -11.80 3.06
CA ILE A 99 -7.46 -10.39 3.29
C ILE A 99 -5.96 -10.29 3.53
N LEU A 100 -5.26 -9.52 2.69
CA LEU A 100 -3.84 -9.20 2.83
C LEU A 100 -3.69 -7.70 3.04
N LEU A 101 -3.35 -7.29 4.26
CA LEU A 101 -3.24 -5.86 4.60
C LEU A 101 -1.79 -5.42 4.62
N HIS A 102 -1.46 -4.35 3.90
CA HIS A 102 -0.13 -3.77 3.90
C HIS A 102 0.01 -2.64 4.94
N HIS A 103 1.24 -2.50 5.45
CA HIS A 103 1.62 -1.46 6.41
C HIS A 103 1.40 -0.06 5.82
N MET A 104 0.88 0.86 6.63
CA MET A 104 0.68 2.25 6.23
C MET A 104 1.98 3.00 6.47
N LEU A 105 2.60 3.51 5.40
CA LEU A 105 3.76 4.37 5.53
C LEU A 105 3.37 5.66 6.29
N PRO A 106 4.17 6.09 7.28
CA PRO A 106 3.94 7.32 8.01
C PRO A 106 4.26 8.53 7.14
N ARG A 107 3.76 9.71 7.53
CA ARG A 107 4.21 10.96 6.91
C ARG A 107 5.61 11.32 7.38
N LEU A 108 6.25 12.20 6.62
CA LEU A 108 7.60 12.67 6.95
C LEU A 108 7.63 13.57 8.19
N GLN A 109 6.51 14.18 8.61
CA GLN A 109 6.45 15.06 9.77
C GLN A 109 5.98 14.34 11.04
N GLU A 110 6.41 14.83 12.21
CA GLU A 110 6.09 14.25 13.52
C GLU A 110 4.57 14.27 13.80
N GLY A 111 4.05 13.18 14.37
CA GLY A 111 2.66 13.10 14.82
C GLY A 111 1.60 12.88 13.73
N GLN A 112 2.00 12.62 12.49
CA GLN A 112 1.06 12.33 11.39
C GLN A 112 1.22 10.87 10.90
N GLU A 113 0.48 9.95 11.53
CA GLU A 113 0.52 8.51 11.24
C GLU A 113 -0.02 8.12 9.84
N LYS A 114 -0.82 8.99 9.21
CA LYS A 114 -1.51 8.66 7.95
C LYS A 114 -1.09 9.57 6.81
N MET A 115 -0.61 9.01 5.70
CA MET A 115 -0.39 9.69 4.43
C MET A 115 -1.72 10.08 3.75
N SER A 116 -2.48 11.04 4.30
CA SER A 116 -3.59 11.69 3.59
C SER A 116 -3.15 13.05 3.02
N GLN A 117 -3.80 13.49 1.96
CA GLN A 117 -3.33 14.56 1.08
C GLN A 117 -3.58 15.98 1.65
N SER A 118 -3.38 16.21 2.96
CA SER A 118 -3.69 17.49 3.60
C SER A 118 -2.53 18.50 3.54
N ASP A 119 -1.28 18.03 3.54
CA ASP A 119 -0.09 18.89 3.45
C ASP A 119 0.88 18.36 2.40
N PRO A 120 1.06 19.03 1.24
CA PRO A 120 1.93 18.55 0.16
C PRO A 120 3.42 18.53 0.56
N SER A 121 3.79 19.29 1.59
CA SER A 121 5.16 19.28 2.14
C SER A 121 5.45 18.12 3.10
N SER A 122 4.41 17.40 3.54
CA SER A 122 4.51 16.30 4.51
C SER A 122 4.62 14.91 3.86
N SER A 123 4.43 14.85 2.54
CA SER A 123 4.37 13.61 1.76
C SER A 123 5.26 13.68 0.52
N MET A 124 5.92 12.56 0.23
CA MET A 124 6.64 12.35 -1.04
C MET A 124 5.64 11.95 -2.12
N LEU A 125 5.74 12.57 -3.29
CA LEU A 125 4.94 12.27 -4.46
C LEU A 125 5.79 11.60 -5.53
N MET A 126 5.16 10.81 -6.39
CA MET A 126 5.85 10.12 -7.50
C MET A 126 6.38 11.10 -8.57
N GLU A 127 5.81 12.30 -8.60
CA GLU A 127 6.15 13.38 -9.54
C GLU A 127 7.18 14.36 -8.94
N ASP A 128 7.62 14.16 -7.70
CA ASP A 128 8.60 15.04 -7.07
C ASP A 128 9.93 14.99 -7.83
N GLU A 129 10.45 16.17 -8.17
CA GLU A 129 11.82 16.29 -8.68
C GLU A 129 12.85 16.01 -7.56
N GLU A 130 14.09 15.75 -7.95
CA GLU A 130 15.18 15.44 -7.03
C GLU A 130 15.35 16.53 -5.95
N ALA A 131 15.23 17.80 -6.36
CA ALA A 131 15.37 18.94 -5.45
C ALA A 131 14.25 18.95 -4.38
N ASP A 132 13.01 18.68 -4.78
CA ASP A 132 11.85 18.68 -3.88
C ASP A 132 11.90 17.51 -2.91
N ALA A 133 12.21 16.32 -3.41
CA ALA A 133 12.45 15.12 -2.62
C ALA A 133 13.52 15.36 -1.54
N ASN A 134 14.65 15.98 -1.92
CA ASN A 134 15.73 16.32 -1.00
C ASN A 134 15.28 17.31 0.10
N VAL A 135 14.48 18.32 -0.26
CA VAL A 135 13.96 19.31 0.71
C VAL A 135 12.98 18.65 1.69
N LYS A 136 12.09 17.77 1.20
CA LYS A 136 11.10 17.06 2.02
C LYS A 136 11.79 16.13 3.03
N ILE A 137 12.73 15.29 2.59
CA ILE A 137 13.49 14.40 3.47
C ILE A 137 14.37 15.19 4.46
N LYS A 138 14.95 16.32 4.04
CA LYS A 138 15.70 17.18 4.96
C LYS A 138 14.82 17.68 6.10
N LYS A 139 13.58 18.06 5.81
CA LYS A 139 12.57 18.50 6.80
C LYS A 139 11.91 17.36 7.57
N ALA A 140 12.12 16.10 7.17
CA ALA A 140 11.49 14.96 7.81
C ALA A 140 11.89 14.84 9.29
N TYR A 141 10.98 14.34 10.10
CA TYR A 141 11.22 13.94 11.48
C TYR A 141 12.20 12.77 11.50
N CYS A 142 13.29 12.94 12.24
CA CYS A 142 14.35 11.93 12.35
C CYS A 142 15.16 12.19 13.63
N PRO A 143 14.56 11.96 14.80
CA PRO A 143 15.21 12.18 16.08
C PRO A 143 16.43 11.25 16.25
N PRO A 144 17.58 11.75 16.74
CA PRO A 144 18.77 10.92 16.92
C PRO A 144 18.52 9.83 17.98
N LYS A 145 19.00 8.60 17.71
CA LYS A 145 18.91 7.43 18.60
C LYS A 145 17.49 6.93 18.91
N ILE A 146 16.47 7.50 18.27
CA ILE A 146 15.07 7.09 18.45
C ILE A 146 14.60 6.40 17.18
N VAL A 147 14.30 5.12 17.30
CA VAL A 147 13.87 4.25 16.19
C VAL A 147 12.35 4.20 16.06
N GLU A 148 11.66 4.13 17.19
CA GLU A 148 10.20 4.06 17.23
C GLU A 148 9.57 5.35 16.69
N GLY A 149 8.61 5.22 15.77
CA GLY A 149 7.94 6.36 15.15
C GLY A 149 8.80 7.20 14.20
N ASN A 150 9.98 6.69 13.78
CA ASN A 150 10.87 7.41 12.88
C ASN A 150 10.52 7.13 11.40
N PRO A 151 9.93 8.10 10.67
CA PRO A 151 9.48 7.87 9.31
C PRO A 151 10.64 7.59 8.36
N CYS A 152 11.83 8.15 8.58
CA CYS A 152 12.98 7.87 7.73
C CYS A 152 13.36 6.39 7.78
N LEU A 153 13.36 5.77 8.96
CA LEU A 153 13.68 4.35 9.12
C LEU A 153 12.60 3.45 8.56
N GLU A 154 11.33 3.85 8.65
CA GLU A 154 10.23 3.10 8.02
C GLU A 154 10.31 3.11 6.49
N TYR A 155 10.65 4.25 5.89
CA TYR A 155 10.87 4.32 4.44
C TYR A 155 12.03 3.41 4.03
N ILE A 156 13.11 3.37 4.81
CA ILE A 156 14.23 2.47 4.53
C ILE A 156 13.75 1.00 4.60
N LYS A 157 13.01 0.63 5.65
CA LYS A 157 12.50 -0.72 5.88
C LYS A 157 11.54 -1.21 4.80
N TYR A 158 10.57 -0.39 4.41
CA TYR A 158 9.45 -0.82 3.55
C TYR A 158 9.61 -0.43 2.09
N ILE A 159 10.50 0.51 1.77
CA ILE A 159 10.78 0.95 0.39
C ILE A 159 12.17 0.52 -0.06
N VAL A 160 13.19 1.03 0.62
CA VAL A 160 14.58 0.96 0.13
C VAL A 160 15.12 -0.47 0.19
N PHE A 161 14.94 -1.16 1.32
CA PHE A 161 15.37 -2.56 1.47
C PHE A 161 14.65 -3.50 0.50
N PRO A 162 13.31 -3.48 0.39
CA PRO A 162 12.60 -4.24 -0.64
C PRO A 162 13.11 -3.98 -2.06
N TRP A 163 13.42 -2.73 -2.39
CA TRP A 163 13.82 -2.36 -3.75
C TRP A 163 15.25 -2.77 -4.11
N PHE A 164 16.22 -2.50 -3.24
CA PHE A 164 17.65 -2.72 -3.52
C PHE A 164 18.22 -3.98 -2.84
N GLY A 165 17.59 -4.48 -1.78
CA GLY A 165 18.11 -5.55 -0.92
C GLY A 165 19.15 -5.08 0.10
N TYR A 166 19.59 -3.83 0.04
CA TYR A 166 20.57 -3.23 0.93
C TYR A 166 20.34 -1.72 1.07
N PHE A 167 21.00 -1.10 2.04
CA PHE A 167 21.03 0.35 2.22
C PHE A 167 22.46 0.86 2.39
N GLU A 168 22.90 1.73 1.48
CA GLU A 168 24.24 2.31 1.50
C GLU A 168 24.22 3.71 2.13
N VAL A 169 25.03 3.91 3.18
CA VAL A 169 25.26 5.23 3.79
C VAL A 169 26.66 5.70 3.43
N VAL A 170 26.74 6.72 2.57
CA VAL A 170 27.98 7.39 2.19
C VAL A 170 28.26 8.52 3.19
N ARG A 171 29.29 8.34 4.03
CA ARG A 171 29.71 9.32 5.04
C ARG A 171 31.21 9.56 4.95
N GLN A 172 31.66 10.71 5.45
CA GLN A 172 33.09 11.04 5.48
C GLN A 172 33.87 10.03 6.32
N VAL A 173 35.16 9.84 6.00
CA VAL A 173 36.05 8.92 6.75
C VAL A 173 36.08 9.24 8.24
N LYS A 174 36.01 10.54 8.60
CA LYS A 174 35.96 11.01 9.99
C LYS A 174 34.72 10.53 10.77
N ASN A 175 33.63 10.24 10.08
CA ASN A 175 32.36 9.78 10.66
C ASN A 175 32.19 8.25 10.54
N GLY A 176 33.27 7.51 10.23
CA GLY A 176 33.26 6.05 10.11
C GLY A 176 33.13 5.51 8.68
N GLY A 177 33.26 6.36 7.65
CA GLY A 177 33.37 5.96 6.23
C GLY A 177 32.13 5.29 5.64
N THR A 178 32.07 5.09 4.32
CA THR A 178 30.91 4.45 3.67
C THR A 178 30.63 3.08 4.29
N LYS A 179 29.38 2.86 4.70
CA LYS A 179 28.91 1.60 5.28
C LYS A 179 27.67 1.12 4.53
N MET A 180 27.62 -0.17 4.26
CA MET A 180 26.49 -0.84 3.60
C MET A 180 25.79 -1.74 4.60
N TYR A 181 24.49 -1.56 4.75
CA TYR A 181 23.62 -2.33 5.62
C TYR A 181 22.84 -3.35 4.79
N ASN A 182 22.97 -4.63 5.12
CA ASN A 182 22.27 -5.70 4.40
C ASN A 182 20.93 -6.09 5.06
N ASN A 183 20.68 -5.60 6.27
CA ASN A 183 19.45 -5.86 7.00
C ASN A 183 19.09 -4.65 7.89
N MET A 184 17.84 -4.63 8.36
CA MET A 184 17.35 -3.55 9.20
C MET A 184 17.90 -3.62 10.62
N GLU A 185 18.19 -4.81 11.13
CA GLU A 185 18.68 -5.01 12.50
C GLU A 185 20.02 -4.30 12.72
N GLU A 186 20.96 -4.41 11.77
CA GLU A 186 22.26 -3.74 11.82
C GLU A 186 22.11 -2.21 11.76
N LEU A 187 21.20 -1.72 10.91
CA LEU A 187 20.91 -0.29 10.80
C LEU A 187 20.35 0.27 12.11
N ILE A 188 19.40 -0.44 12.73
CA ILE A 188 18.76 -0.07 13.99
C ILE A 188 19.79 0.00 15.12
N LEU A 189 20.65 -1.01 15.26
CA LEU A 189 21.69 -1.04 16.29
C LEU A 189 22.67 0.13 16.18
N ASP A 190 23.12 0.43 14.95
CA ASP A 190 24.00 1.58 14.70
C ASP A 190 23.31 2.92 14.96
N TYR A 191 22.01 3.01 14.69
CA TYR A 191 21.24 4.22 14.92
C TYR A 191 20.98 4.47 16.41
N GLU A 192 20.57 3.45 17.16
CA GLU A 192 20.31 3.51 18.61
C GLU A 192 21.59 3.80 19.41
N SER A 193 22.71 3.17 19.03
CA SER A 193 24.02 3.45 19.64
C SER A 193 24.52 4.87 19.34
N GLY A 194 24.00 5.50 18.28
CA GLY A 194 24.44 6.80 17.77
C GLY A 194 25.67 6.74 16.88
N ALA A 195 26.11 5.55 16.47
CA ALA A 195 27.15 5.36 15.46
C ALA A 195 26.70 5.86 14.08
N LEU A 196 25.38 5.90 13.83
CA LEU A 196 24.77 6.49 12.65
C LEU A 196 23.95 7.73 13.03
N HIS A 197 24.35 8.90 12.52
CA HIS A 197 23.67 10.16 12.81
C HIS A 197 22.56 10.45 11.77
N PRO A 198 21.43 11.09 12.15
CA PRO A 198 20.38 11.51 11.22
C PRO A 198 20.88 12.34 10.03
N ALA A 199 21.94 13.13 10.24
CA ALA A 199 22.54 13.97 9.20
C ALA A 199 23.23 13.17 8.09
N ASP A 200 23.66 11.94 8.38
CA ASP A 200 24.21 11.01 7.38
C ASP A 200 23.11 10.09 6.80
N LEU A 201 22.13 9.71 7.63
CA LEU A 201 20.98 8.89 7.22
C LEU A 201 20.11 9.58 6.17
N LYS A 202 19.73 10.85 6.38
CA LYS A 202 18.80 11.57 5.51
C LYS A 202 19.32 11.72 4.08
N PRO A 203 20.56 12.18 3.83
CA PRO A 203 21.09 12.26 2.47
C PRO A 203 21.18 10.89 1.78
N ALA A 204 21.54 9.83 2.52
CA ALA A 204 21.57 8.47 1.99
C ALA A 204 20.18 7.99 1.57
N LEU A 205 19.16 8.24 2.41
CA LEU A 205 17.76 7.95 2.11
C LEU A 205 17.27 8.74 0.89
N SER A 206 17.54 10.05 0.84
CA SER A 206 17.20 10.90 -0.32
C SER A 206 17.79 10.35 -1.62
N LYS A 207 19.08 10.01 -1.62
CA LYS A 207 19.74 9.44 -2.80
C LYS A 207 19.06 8.14 -3.25
N ALA A 208 18.76 7.23 -2.31
CA ALA A 208 18.09 5.98 -2.63
C ALA A 208 16.67 6.20 -3.19
N LEU A 209 15.89 7.09 -2.59
CA LEU A 209 14.53 7.42 -3.05
C LEU A 209 14.54 8.09 -4.42
N ASN A 210 15.49 9.00 -4.68
CA ASN A 210 15.60 9.67 -5.98
C ASN A 210 15.88 8.68 -7.11
N VAL A 211 16.69 7.65 -6.87
CA VAL A 211 16.91 6.57 -7.86
C VAL A 211 15.61 5.80 -8.14
N ILE A 212 14.79 5.55 -7.12
CA ILE A 212 13.49 4.89 -7.28
C ILE A 212 12.51 5.80 -8.06
N LEU A 213 12.42 7.07 -7.67
CA LEU A 213 11.54 8.06 -8.32
C LEU A 213 11.93 8.32 -9.77
N GLN A 214 13.22 8.30 -10.10
CA GLN A 214 13.70 8.47 -11.46
C GLN A 214 13.16 7.39 -12.40
N VAL A 215 12.91 6.17 -11.92
CA VAL A 215 12.22 5.13 -12.71
C VAL A 215 10.81 5.61 -13.09
N GLY A 216 10.05 6.15 -12.14
CA GLY A 216 8.71 6.71 -12.38
C GLY A 216 8.72 7.91 -13.34
N LEU A 217 9.61 8.88 -13.12
CA LEU A 217 9.75 10.07 -13.97
C LEU A 217 10.21 9.73 -15.40
N SER A 218 11.06 8.72 -15.55
CA SER A 218 11.47 8.21 -16.87
C SER A 218 10.31 7.57 -17.63
N MET A 219 9.22 7.17 -16.97
CA MET A 219 8.02 6.66 -17.65
C MET A 219 7.09 7.82 -18.05
N TYR A 220 7.00 8.86 -17.21
CA TYR A 220 6.20 10.07 -17.47
C TYR A 220 6.72 10.89 -18.65
N SER A 221 8.04 11.02 -18.79
CA SER A 221 8.67 11.84 -19.84
C SER A 221 8.57 11.23 -21.26
N TYR A 222 8.19 9.96 -21.37
CA TYR A 222 8.06 9.25 -22.65
C TYR A 222 6.62 9.18 -23.17
N ASP A 223 5.68 9.97 -22.62
CA ASP A 223 4.27 10.00 -23.08
C ASP A 223 3.61 8.61 -23.07
N LEU A 224 4.04 7.75 -22.14
CA LEU A 224 3.39 6.47 -21.90
C LEU A 224 2.14 6.70 -21.05
N GLU A 225 1.03 6.08 -21.47
CA GLU A 225 -0.32 6.30 -20.93
C GLU A 225 -0.37 6.36 -19.39
N PRO A 226 -1.26 7.19 -18.80
CA PRO A 226 -1.37 7.43 -17.35
C PRO A 226 -1.60 6.19 -16.47
N GLU A 227 -1.84 5.02 -17.07
CA GLU A 227 -1.99 3.72 -16.39
C GLU A 227 -0.75 3.28 -15.60
N LEU A 228 0.44 3.77 -15.95
CA LEU A 228 1.71 3.32 -15.33
C LEU A 228 2.03 4.00 -13.99
N VAL A 229 1.45 5.17 -13.71
CA VAL A 229 1.76 5.98 -12.51
C VAL A 229 1.28 5.30 -11.22
N LEU A 230 0.20 4.50 -11.30
CA LEU A 230 -0.39 3.81 -10.15
C LEU A 230 0.46 2.61 -9.65
N TYR A 231 1.39 2.11 -10.47
CA TYR A 231 2.08 0.82 -10.25
C TYR A 231 3.15 0.86 -9.15
N CYS A 232 3.74 2.03 -8.84
CA CYS A 232 4.72 2.13 -7.75
C CYS A 232 4.13 1.82 -6.37
N PHE A 233 2.81 1.97 -6.18
CA PHE A 233 2.12 1.54 -4.97
C PHE A 233 2.15 0.01 -4.79
N HIS A 234 2.20 -0.76 -5.89
CA HIS A 234 2.16 -2.21 -5.88
C HIS A 234 3.55 -2.85 -5.67
N LEU A 235 4.62 -2.23 -6.16
CA LEU A 235 6.00 -2.70 -5.97
C LEU A 235 6.46 -2.65 -4.51
N LEU A 236 5.95 -1.71 -3.72
CA LEU A 236 6.17 -1.67 -2.26
C LEU A 236 5.50 -2.84 -1.53
N SER A 237 4.48 -3.45 -2.12
CA SER A 237 3.69 -4.53 -1.50
C SER A 237 4.19 -5.94 -1.84
N LEU A 238 5.08 -6.11 -2.82
CA LEU A 238 5.36 -7.42 -3.45
C LEU A 238 6.76 -8.02 -3.24
N ASN A 239 7.62 -7.45 -2.41
CA ASN A 239 8.87 -8.12 -2.07
C ASN A 239 8.67 -9.17 -0.96
N PHE A 240 8.12 -10.31 -1.35
CA PHE A 240 8.23 -11.54 -0.56
C PHE A 240 9.17 -12.55 -1.26
N PRO A 241 10.06 -13.21 -0.50
CA PRO A 241 10.91 -14.27 -1.04
C PRO A 241 10.06 -15.46 -1.53
N GLU A 242 10.44 -16.05 -2.66
CA GLU A 242 9.69 -17.01 -3.51
C GLU A 242 9.28 -18.36 -2.86
N ASN A 243 9.32 -18.54 -1.54
CA ASN A 243 9.28 -19.89 -0.94
C ASN A 243 8.01 -20.30 -0.18
N THR A 244 6.94 -19.50 -0.11
CA THR A 244 5.77 -19.85 0.75
C THR A 244 4.48 -20.29 0.05
N CYS A 245 4.36 -20.27 -1.28
CA CYS A 245 3.12 -20.68 -1.96
C CYS A 245 3.31 -21.84 -2.95
N LYS A 246 3.67 -23.03 -2.46
CA LYS A 246 3.67 -24.29 -3.26
C LYS A 246 2.45 -25.19 -3.06
N HIS A 247 1.43 -24.79 -2.30
CA HIS A 247 0.30 -25.66 -1.97
C HIS A 247 -1.07 -25.01 -2.22
N ALA A 248 -1.40 -24.63 -3.46
CA ALA A 248 -2.80 -24.30 -3.80
C ALA A 248 -3.14 -24.32 -5.30
N VAL A 249 -2.53 -25.17 -6.15
CA VAL A 249 -3.08 -25.37 -7.51
C VAL A 249 -2.97 -26.83 -7.92
N ARG A 250 -4.03 -27.61 -7.64
CA ARG A 250 -4.27 -28.90 -8.29
C ARG A 250 -5.77 -29.17 -8.45
N ARG A 251 -6.20 -29.18 -9.73
CA ARG A 251 -7.39 -29.81 -10.34
C ARG A 251 -8.73 -29.05 -10.12
N GLY A 252 -9.62 -28.91 -11.10
CA GLY A 252 -9.80 -29.77 -12.27
C GLY A 252 -10.57 -29.19 -13.49
N ARG A 253 -10.35 -29.96 -14.56
CA ARG A 253 -10.83 -29.99 -15.94
C ARG A 253 -12.29 -29.58 -16.23
N LYS A 254 -12.40 -28.92 -17.39
CA LYS A 254 -13.44 -28.97 -18.43
C LYS A 254 -14.43 -30.15 -18.33
N SER A 255 -15.72 -29.84 -18.47
CA SER A 255 -16.71 -30.73 -19.10
C SER A 255 -17.57 -29.95 -20.08
N SER A 256 -17.66 -30.52 -21.26
CA SER A 256 -18.28 -30.08 -22.51
C SER A 256 -19.80 -30.14 -22.52
N CYS A 257 -20.37 -29.27 -23.35
CA CYS A 257 -21.53 -29.43 -24.24
C CYS A 257 -22.31 -30.77 -24.20
N GLY A 258 -23.64 -30.68 -24.09
CA GLY A 258 -24.56 -31.79 -24.35
C GLY A 258 -26.01 -31.30 -24.46
N ASN A 259 -26.51 -31.23 -25.69
CA ASN A 259 -27.93 -31.09 -26.05
C ASN A 259 -28.75 -32.30 -25.54
N ARG A 260 -29.85 -32.05 -24.85
CA ARG A 260 -31.24 -32.44 -25.18
C ARG A 260 -32.18 -32.02 -24.05
#